data_AF-A0A972MTY5-F1
#
_entry.id   AF-A0A972MTY5-F1
#
_cell.length_a   1.000
_cell.length_b   1.000
_cell.length_c   1.000
_cell.angle_alpha   90.00
_cell.angle_beta   90.00
_cell.angle_gamma   90.00
#
_symmetry.space_group_name_H-M   'P 1'
#
loop_
_entity.id
_entity.type
_entity.pdbx_description
1 polymer ?
#
loop_
_entity_poly.entity_id
_entity_poly.type
_entity_poly.pdbx_seq_one_letter_code
_entity_poly.pdbx_strand_id
1 'polypeptide(L)'
;MEPYIEKFKHFLEVAKEVNYDPSALYAKEPLMTQVVGGGALLVALIVILSISSSMKKSAAQAAVNALDEEALESFADYQSKWQKIIKKIKSLKPEFIEKLLENKEKHYKDQLETLQDLPLPEKLKNLKAMANLYAQLASGVRNEELRQYYSEKSNELLEDVVVKEIATYMKDFDFNDENVVVLEEIVAFANAQNEELKEKILQTVMDKLQSVDFGSSLEVYRFVQNLNPEKLGDIYTYCKEQQDKLFEDGEVVVAADVLEYLLENGEKEKVVAYIRSLKVPTHLQELYYRFFDQKDSQEIDFAFMQNPLEISQKYADYVETLITDNWRDAQKLQEILDKEFMTNIIGHDRVRIVIERVDQLHNEAKQEEQTNEALELAKEAHKIALEAKEIAQKQELKSSESVQTNSEESPEETLKEEKK
;
A
#
# COMPACT_ATOMS: atom_id res chain seq x y z
N MET A 1 -21.12 13.20 85.43
CA MET A 1 -22.15 12.52 84.61
C MET A 1 -23.55 12.72 85.18
N GLU A 2 -23.77 12.56 86.50
CA GLU A 2 -25.07 12.83 87.16
C GLU A 2 -25.78 14.14 86.77
N PRO A 3 -25.13 15.33 86.77
CA PRO A 3 -25.82 16.59 86.45
C PRO A 3 -26.26 16.70 84.97
N TYR A 4 -25.71 15.88 84.08
CA TYR A 4 -26.13 15.84 82.66
C TYR A 4 -27.31 14.90 82.45
N ILE A 5 -27.37 13.81 83.23
CA ILE A 5 -28.47 12.84 83.16
C ILE A 5 -29.77 13.47 83.69
N GLU A 6 -29.70 14.27 84.76
CA GLU A 6 -30.86 15.00 85.27
C GLU A 6 -31.36 16.06 84.29
N LYS A 7 -30.47 16.85 83.69
CA LYS A 7 -30.82 17.81 82.64
C LYS A 7 -31.45 17.15 81.42
N PHE A 8 -30.97 15.96 81.04
CA PHE A 8 -31.54 15.19 79.94
C PHE A 8 -32.92 14.61 80.28
N LYS A 9 -33.12 14.11 81.50
CA LYS A 9 -34.45 13.66 81.98
C LYS A 9 -35.45 14.81 81.97
N HIS A 10 -35.04 15.99 82.46
CA HIS A 10 -35.86 17.19 82.42
C HIS A 10 -36.22 17.60 80.99
N PHE A 11 -35.25 17.59 80.08
CA PHE A 11 -35.50 17.83 78.66
C PHE A 11 -36.53 16.86 78.06
N LEU A 12 -36.48 15.57 78.41
CA LEU A 12 -37.45 14.57 77.94
C LEU A 12 -38.86 14.79 78.54
N GLU A 13 -38.96 15.30 79.76
CA GLU A 13 -40.23 15.68 80.37
C GLU A 13 -40.83 16.89 79.65
N VAL A 14 -40.04 17.94 79.42
CA VAL A 14 -40.46 19.11 78.64
C VAL A 14 -40.84 18.71 77.21
N ALA A 15 -40.11 17.77 76.61
CA ALA A 15 -40.43 17.24 75.28
C ALA A 15 -41.79 16.54 75.24
N LYS A 16 -42.11 15.74 76.28
CA LYS A 16 -43.42 15.08 76.40
C LYS A 16 -44.55 16.09 76.60
N GLU A 17 -44.33 17.13 77.39
CA GLU A 17 -45.33 18.18 77.63
C GLU A 17 -45.71 18.93 76.36
N VAL A 18 -44.75 19.18 75.47
CA VAL A 18 -45.01 19.87 74.19
C VAL A 18 -45.33 18.91 73.04
N ASN A 19 -45.65 17.64 73.35
CA ASN A 19 -45.90 16.58 72.37
C ASN A 19 -44.81 16.46 71.30
N TYR A 20 -43.56 16.67 71.70
CA TYR A 20 -42.37 16.62 70.86
C TYR A 20 -42.35 17.60 69.68
N ASP A 21 -43.14 18.68 69.70
CA ASP A 21 -43.04 19.74 68.69
C ASP A 21 -41.66 20.43 68.78
N PRO A 22 -40.80 20.32 67.74
CA PRO A 22 -39.45 20.87 67.76
C PRO A 22 -39.41 22.39 67.97
N SER A 23 -40.41 23.12 67.47
CA SER A 23 -40.47 24.58 67.57
C SER A 23 -40.78 25.01 69.01
N ALA A 24 -41.74 24.34 69.64
CA ALA A 24 -42.11 24.56 71.04
C ALA A 24 -41.00 24.10 72.01
N LEU A 25 -40.29 23.01 71.69
CA LEU A 25 -39.13 22.52 72.44
C LEU A 25 -37.96 23.49 72.40
N TYR A 26 -37.64 24.01 71.21
CA TYR A 26 -36.57 24.99 71.04
C TYR A 26 -36.87 26.30 71.77
N ALA A 27 -38.14 26.71 71.82
CA ALA A 27 -38.56 27.92 72.54
C ALA A 27 -38.42 27.79 74.06
N LYS A 28 -38.67 26.60 74.64
CA LYS A 28 -38.56 26.34 76.08
C LYS A 28 -37.13 25.98 76.53
N GLU A 29 -36.44 25.15 75.75
CA GLU A 29 -35.13 24.57 76.08
C GLU A 29 -34.17 24.66 74.87
N PRO A 30 -33.73 25.88 74.47
CA PRO A 30 -32.97 26.10 73.24
C PRO A 30 -31.61 25.41 73.24
N LEU A 31 -30.87 25.48 74.36
CA LEU A 31 -29.55 24.89 74.51
C LEU A 31 -29.59 23.35 74.41
N MET A 32 -30.50 22.70 75.13
CA MET A 32 -30.62 21.23 75.09
C MET A 32 -31.18 20.74 73.75
N THR A 33 -32.09 21.49 73.11
CA THR A 33 -32.58 21.17 71.76
C THR A 33 -31.45 21.21 70.73
N GLN A 34 -30.55 22.21 70.80
CA GLN A 34 -29.36 22.30 69.94
C GLN A 34 -28.37 21.16 70.21
N VAL A 35 -28.13 20.80 71.48
CA VAL A 35 -27.23 19.70 71.86
C VAL A 35 -27.76 18.36 71.38
N VAL A 36 -29.06 18.08 71.58
CA VAL A 36 -29.69 16.82 71.14
C VAL A 36 -29.79 16.76 69.61
N GLY A 37 -30.18 17.85 68.95
CA GLY A 37 -30.21 17.95 67.48
C GLY A 37 -28.82 17.79 66.85
N GLY A 38 -27.80 18.45 67.42
CA GLY A 38 -26.40 18.30 66.99
C GLY A 38 -25.88 16.88 67.20
N GLY A 39 -26.19 16.25 68.33
CA GLY A 39 -25.88 14.84 68.59
C GLY A 39 -26.53 13.89 67.58
N ALA A 40 -27.81 14.11 67.24
CA ALA A 40 -28.53 13.31 66.25
C ALA A 40 -27.93 13.45 64.84
N LEU A 41 -27.54 14.67 64.43
CA LEU A 41 -26.83 14.91 63.16
C LEU A 41 -25.48 14.20 63.10
N LEU A 42 -24.72 14.22 64.21
CA LEU A 42 -23.41 13.57 64.28
C LEU A 42 -23.55 12.04 64.21
N VAL A 43 -24.55 11.46 64.87
CA VAL A 43 -24.88 10.03 64.75
C VAL A 43 -25.32 9.70 63.31
N ALA A 44 -26.17 10.52 62.69
CA ALA A 44 -26.58 10.32 61.29
C ALA A 44 -25.38 10.36 60.33
N LEU A 45 -24.45 11.30 60.52
CA LEU A 45 -23.20 11.35 59.75
C LEU A 45 -22.34 10.10 59.96
N ILE A 46 -22.17 9.63 61.19
CA ILE A 46 -21.43 8.38 61.48
C ILE A 46 -22.10 7.18 60.79
N VAL A 47 -23.42 7.09 60.81
CA VAL A 47 -24.18 6.02 60.15
C VAL A 47 -24.01 6.09 58.64
N ILE A 48 -24.14 7.26 58.02
CA ILE A 48 -23.94 7.45 56.57
C ILE A 48 -22.51 7.12 56.16
N LEU A 49 -21.50 7.57 56.93
CA LEU A 49 -20.09 7.26 56.67
C LEU A 49 -19.80 5.76 56.83
N SER A 50 -20.47 5.10 57.77
CA SER A 50 -20.32 3.66 58.02
C SER A 50 -21.00 2.82 56.95
N ILE A 51 -22.22 3.19 56.50
CA ILE A 51 -22.92 2.54 55.39
C ILE A 51 -22.14 2.72 54.08
N SER A 52 -21.69 3.94 53.78
CA SER A 52 -20.87 4.21 52.58
C SER A 52 -19.53 3.46 52.60
N SER A 53 -18.87 3.36 53.75
CA SER A 53 -17.67 2.53 53.92
C SER A 53 -17.96 1.04 53.71
N SER A 54 -19.08 0.53 54.24
CA SER A 54 -19.50 -0.87 54.09
C SER A 54 -19.84 -1.24 52.65
N MET A 55 -20.58 -0.38 51.94
CA MET A 55 -20.89 -0.58 50.52
C MET A 55 -19.63 -0.61 49.64
N LYS A 56 -18.66 0.28 49.91
CA LYS A 56 -17.36 0.27 49.22
C LYS A 56 -16.60 -1.05 49.45
N LYS A 57 -16.67 -1.60 50.67
CA LYS A 57 -16.04 -2.88 51.05
C LYS A 57 -16.68 -4.08 50.35
N SER A 58 -18.01 -4.20 50.36
CA SER A 58 -18.74 -5.30 49.67
C SER A 58 -18.44 -5.32 48.17
N ALA A 59 -18.43 -4.14 47.54
CA ALA A 59 -18.17 -4.04 46.11
C ALA A 59 -16.68 -4.22 45.73
N ALA A 60 -15.73 -4.15 46.67
CA ALA A 60 -14.33 -4.52 46.43
C ALA A 60 -14.18 -6.05 46.43
N GLN A 61 -14.89 -6.72 47.33
CA GLN A 61 -14.92 -8.17 47.42
C GLN A 61 -15.56 -8.84 46.20
N ALA A 62 -16.69 -8.31 45.73
CA ALA A 62 -17.29 -8.77 44.48
C ALA A 62 -16.33 -8.64 43.29
N ALA A 63 -15.48 -7.62 43.27
CA ALA A 63 -14.54 -7.39 42.16
C ALA A 63 -13.37 -8.39 42.13
N VAL A 64 -12.81 -8.76 43.29
CA VAL A 64 -11.72 -9.76 43.37
C VAL A 64 -12.26 -11.16 43.13
N ASN A 65 -13.40 -11.52 43.71
CA ASN A 65 -14.01 -12.83 43.47
C ASN A 65 -14.43 -13.02 42.00
N ALA A 66 -14.84 -11.95 41.33
CA ALA A 66 -15.18 -12.01 39.91
C ALA A 66 -13.97 -12.30 38.99
N LEU A 67 -12.72 -12.17 39.47
CA LEU A 67 -11.55 -12.63 38.71
C LEU A 67 -11.41 -14.16 38.69
N ASP A 68 -11.97 -14.84 39.69
CA ASP A 68 -11.87 -16.30 39.80
C ASP A 68 -13.12 -17.02 39.26
N GLU A 69 -14.10 -16.29 38.71
CA GLU A 69 -15.28 -16.86 38.06
C GLU A 69 -14.89 -17.48 36.71
N GLU A 70 -15.35 -18.72 36.45
CA GLU A 70 -14.99 -19.57 35.30
C GLU A 70 -15.31 -19.02 33.90
N ALA A 71 -15.93 -17.84 33.78
CA ALA A 71 -16.39 -17.25 32.52
C ALA A 71 -15.76 -15.89 32.24
N LEU A 72 -14.43 -15.85 32.15
CA LEU A 72 -13.73 -14.70 31.59
C LEU A 72 -13.41 -14.97 30.12
N GLU A 73 -14.45 -14.87 29.29
CA GLU A 73 -14.42 -15.26 27.88
C GLU A 73 -13.67 -14.26 27.00
N SER A 74 -13.43 -13.02 27.47
CA SER A 74 -12.78 -11.97 26.67
C SER A 74 -11.79 -11.10 27.45
N PHE A 75 -10.80 -10.55 26.74
CA PHE A 75 -9.84 -9.57 27.30
C PHE A 75 -10.55 -8.33 27.85
N ALA A 76 -11.63 -7.86 27.20
CA ALA A 76 -12.38 -6.69 27.64
C ALA A 76 -13.05 -6.91 29.00
N ASP A 77 -13.56 -8.13 29.24
CA ASP A 77 -14.14 -8.50 30.54
C ASP A 77 -13.07 -8.53 31.63
N TYR A 78 -11.92 -9.14 31.36
CA TYR A 78 -10.76 -9.11 32.24
C TYR A 78 -10.36 -7.67 32.58
N GLN A 79 -10.20 -6.81 31.57
CA GLN A 79 -9.79 -5.43 31.74
C GLN A 79 -10.81 -4.65 32.59
N SER A 80 -12.11 -4.82 32.35
CA SER A 80 -13.18 -4.17 33.12
C SER A 80 -13.17 -4.59 34.60
N LYS A 81 -12.97 -5.88 34.89
CA LYS A 81 -12.89 -6.39 36.26
C LYS A 81 -11.65 -5.85 36.97
N TRP A 82 -10.49 -5.88 36.32
CA TRP A 82 -9.27 -5.32 36.87
C TRP A 82 -9.34 -3.80 37.11
N GLN A 83 -9.99 -3.04 36.23
CA GLN A 83 -10.22 -1.61 36.43
C GLN A 83 -11.07 -1.32 37.68
N LYS A 84 -12.04 -2.18 38.01
CA LYS A 84 -12.80 -2.07 39.28
C LYS A 84 -11.91 -2.31 40.50
N ILE A 85 -10.93 -3.20 40.39
CA ILE A 85 -9.95 -3.50 41.45
C ILE A 85 -9.00 -2.31 41.63
N ILE A 86 -8.43 -1.77 40.55
CA ILE A 86 -7.55 -0.58 40.59
C ILE A 86 -8.22 0.58 41.34
N LYS A 87 -9.49 0.87 41.06
CA LYS A 87 -10.24 1.95 41.73
C LYS A 87 -10.36 1.78 43.24
N LYS A 88 -10.22 0.56 43.75
CA LYS A 88 -10.41 0.21 45.18
C LYS A 88 -9.16 -0.34 45.85
N ILE A 89 -8.05 -0.47 45.12
CA ILE A 89 -6.87 -1.22 45.55
C ILE A 89 -6.27 -0.71 46.87
N LYS A 90 -6.28 0.62 47.08
CA LYS A 90 -5.80 1.27 48.32
C LYS A 90 -6.68 0.99 49.55
N SER A 91 -7.90 0.53 49.34
CA SER A 91 -8.91 0.25 50.36
C SER A 91 -9.26 -1.24 50.49
N LEU A 92 -8.55 -2.11 49.76
CA LEU A 92 -8.70 -3.56 49.87
C LEU A 92 -8.29 -4.01 51.28
N LYS A 93 -9.05 -4.97 51.83
CA LYS A 93 -8.71 -5.61 53.10
C LYS A 93 -7.53 -6.58 52.91
N PRO A 94 -6.77 -6.89 53.98
CA PRO A 94 -5.66 -7.83 53.93
C PRO A 94 -6.02 -9.20 53.32
N GLU A 95 -7.18 -9.77 53.69
CA GLU A 95 -7.66 -11.06 53.16
C GLU A 95 -7.75 -11.10 51.61
N PHE A 96 -8.05 -9.98 50.95
CA PHE A 96 -8.08 -9.92 49.47
C PHE A 96 -6.72 -9.66 48.86
N ILE A 97 -5.85 -8.98 49.61
CA ILE A 97 -4.45 -8.81 49.20
C ILE A 97 -3.76 -10.18 49.22
N GLU A 98 -4.01 -10.99 50.24
CA GLU A 98 -3.55 -12.39 50.31
C GLU A 98 -4.10 -13.22 49.15
N LYS A 99 -5.40 -13.14 48.86
CA LYS A 99 -6.00 -13.86 47.72
C LYS A 99 -5.39 -13.44 46.37
N LEU A 100 -5.17 -12.14 46.15
CA LEU A 100 -4.49 -11.65 44.95
C LEU A 100 -3.05 -12.17 44.88
N LEU A 101 -2.36 -12.25 46.02
CA LEU A 101 -1.00 -12.78 46.10
C LEU A 101 -0.93 -14.27 45.77
N GLU A 102 -1.86 -15.07 46.29
CA GLU A 102 -1.97 -16.50 46.01
C GLU A 102 -2.26 -16.80 44.54
N ASN A 103 -3.11 -15.97 43.89
CA ASN A 103 -3.58 -16.21 42.52
C ASN A 103 -2.87 -15.35 41.45
N LYS A 104 -1.87 -14.54 41.80
CA LYS A 104 -1.24 -13.54 40.90
C LYS A 104 -0.74 -14.12 39.57
N GLU A 105 -0.17 -15.33 39.62
CA GLU A 105 0.35 -16.04 38.45
C GLU A 105 -0.78 -16.58 37.57
N LYS A 106 -1.83 -17.12 38.19
CA LYS A 106 -3.00 -17.63 37.49
C LYS A 106 -3.67 -16.48 36.73
N HIS A 107 -3.95 -15.36 37.39
CA HIS A 107 -4.62 -14.23 36.74
C HIS A 107 -3.81 -13.64 35.58
N TYR A 108 -2.47 -13.64 35.68
CA TYR A 108 -1.59 -13.22 34.59
C TYR A 108 -1.69 -14.15 33.39
N LYS A 109 -1.60 -15.46 33.62
CA LYS A 109 -1.71 -16.49 32.57
C LYS A 109 -3.07 -16.49 31.90
N ASP A 110 -4.15 -16.51 32.68
CA ASP A 110 -5.50 -16.54 32.14
C ASP A 110 -5.76 -15.27 31.27
N GLN A 111 -5.22 -14.11 31.68
CA GLN A 111 -5.34 -12.90 30.88
C GLN A 111 -4.52 -12.96 29.59
N LEU A 112 -3.32 -13.55 29.59
CA LEU A 112 -2.54 -13.78 28.37
C LEU A 112 -3.22 -14.78 27.42
N GLU A 113 -3.85 -15.82 27.95
CA GLU A 113 -4.59 -16.80 27.15
C GLU A 113 -5.72 -16.13 26.34
N THR A 114 -6.38 -15.11 26.88
CA THR A 114 -7.40 -14.34 26.13
C THR A 114 -6.87 -13.59 24.90
N LEU A 115 -5.55 -13.51 24.73
CA LEU A 115 -4.91 -12.82 23.61
C LEU A 115 -4.39 -13.77 22.52
N GLN A 116 -4.36 -15.08 22.78
CA GLN A 116 -3.62 -16.05 21.95
C GLN A 116 -4.04 -16.01 20.47
N ASP A 117 -5.35 -16.01 20.23
CA ASP A 117 -5.94 -16.11 18.88
C ASP A 117 -6.22 -14.75 18.23
N LEU A 118 -5.84 -13.64 18.88
CA LEU A 118 -6.04 -12.30 18.32
C LEU A 118 -5.00 -11.97 17.25
N PRO A 119 -5.38 -11.22 16.19
CA PRO A 119 -4.43 -10.73 15.22
C PRO A 119 -3.40 -9.81 15.90
N LEU A 120 -2.17 -9.78 15.38
CA LEU A 120 -1.05 -9.08 16.01
C LEU A 120 -1.38 -7.61 16.39
N PRO A 121 -2.04 -6.80 15.54
CA PRO A 121 -2.40 -5.43 15.91
C PRO A 121 -3.25 -5.30 17.17
N GLU A 122 -4.28 -6.13 17.28
CA GLU A 122 -5.16 -6.17 18.45
C GLU A 122 -4.40 -6.69 19.67
N LYS A 123 -3.56 -7.71 19.46
CA LYS A 123 -2.68 -8.26 20.49
C LYS A 123 -1.73 -7.20 21.05
N LEU A 124 -1.06 -6.41 20.22
CA LEU A 124 -0.17 -5.32 20.65
C LEU A 124 -0.91 -4.24 21.44
N LYS A 125 -2.09 -3.84 20.97
CA LYS A 125 -2.95 -2.87 21.67
C LYS A 125 -3.36 -3.39 23.06
N ASN A 126 -3.77 -4.64 23.14
CA ASN A 126 -4.23 -5.25 24.38
C ASN A 126 -3.07 -5.54 25.35
N LEU A 127 -1.90 -5.97 24.86
CA LEU A 127 -0.68 -6.10 25.67
C LEU A 127 -0.26 -4.77 26.27
N LYS A 128 -0.31 -3.67 25.52
CA LYS A 128 -0.06 -2.32 26.05
C LYS A 128 -1.09 -1.90 27.10
N ALA A 129 -2.37 -2.23 26.88
CA ALA A 129 -3.41 -1.99 27.86
C ALA A 129 -3.20 -2.80 29.15
N MET A 130 -2.76 -4.05 29.02
CA MET A 130 -2.41 -4.93 30.13
C MET A 130 -1.18 -4.42 30.91
N ALA A 131 -0.11 -4.03 30.22
CA ALA A 131 1.06 -3.42 30.87
C ALA A 131 0.67 -2.17 31.68
N ASN A 132 -0.08 -1.24 31.07
CA ASN A 132 -0.59 -0.05 31.77
C ASN A 132 -1.45 -0.37 32.99
N LEU A 133 -2.23 -1.45 32.91
CA LEU A 133 -3.06 -1.93 34.01
C LEU A 133 -2.17 -2.41 35.17
N TYR A 134 -1.15 -3.21 34.87
CA TYR A 134 -0.23 -3.75 35.87
C TYR A 134 0.62 -2.64 36.51
N ALA A 135 1.07 -1.65 35.74
CA ALA A 135 1.71 -0.45 36.28
C ALA A 135 0.79 0.30 37.27
N GLN A 136 -0.49 0.43 36.94
CA GLN A 136 -1.47 1.06 37.85
C GLN A 136 -1.68 0.23 39.13
N LEU A 137 -1.78 -1.10 39.02
CA LEU A 137 -1.87 -2.00 40.17
C LEU A 137 -0.64 -1.86 41.09
N ALA A 138 0.56 -1.86 40.52
CA ALA A 138 1.81 -1.68 41.26
C ALA A 138 1.81 -0.35 42.04
N SER A 139 1.43 0.75 41.40
CA SER A 139 1.36 2.07 42.04
C SER A 139 0.31 2.17 43.16
N GLY A 140 -0.72 1.33 43.11
CA GLY A 140 -1.87 1.39 44.01
C GLY A 140 -1.78 0.44 45.22
N VAL A 141 -1.09 -0.68 45.09
CA VAL A 141 -1.03 -1.72 46.12
C VAL A 141 -0.03 -1.39 47.23
N ARG A 142 -0.43 -1.65 48.49
CA ARG A 142 0.41 -1.39 49.66
C ARG A 142 1.38 -2.53 49.97
N ASN A 143 1.01 -3.76 49.61
CA ASN A 143 1.85 -4.94 49.77
C ASN A 143 3.03 -4.88 48.81
N GLU A 144 4.25 -5.02 49.33
CA GLU A 144 5.48 -4.83 48.55
C GLU A 144 5.70 -5.95 47.52
N GLU A 145 5.35 -7.19 47.86
CA GLU A 145 5.52 -8.34 46.95
C GLU A 145 4.60 -8.22 45.73
N LEU A 146 3.32 -7.86 45.92
CA LEU A 146 2.41 -7.56 44.81
C LEU A 146 2.86 -6.35 44.01
N ARG A 147 3.38 -5.31 44.67
CA ARG A 147 3.89 -4.13 43.97
C ARG A 147 5.03 -4.50 43.03
N GLN A 148 6.02 -5.23 43.55
CA GLN A 148 7.16 -5.69 42.78
C GLN A 148 6.70 -6.59 41.63
N TYR A 149 5.85 -7.59 41.91
CA TYR A 149 5.32 -8.49 40.89
C TYR A 149 4.61 -7.75 39.75
N TYR A 150 3.68 -6.84 40.06
CA TYR A 150 2.96 -6.10 39.02
C TYR A 150 3.87 -5.13 38.26
N SER A 151 4.88 -4.56 38.91
CA SER A 151 5.88 -3.72 38.25
C SER A 151 6.73 -4.53 37.27
N GLU A 152 7.23 -5.69 37.70
CA GLU A 152 8.03 -6.60 36.86
C GLU A 152 7.22 -7.08 35.66
N LYS A 153 5.99 -7.58 35.88
CA LYS A 153 5.10 -8.04 34.80
C LYS A 153 4.69 -6.94 33.83
N SER A 154 4.51 -5.69 34.31
CA SER A 154 4.26 -4.56 33.43
C SER A 154 5.40 -4.35 32.43
N ASN A 155 6.65 -4.49 32.88
CA ASN A 155 7.81 -4.31 32.01
C ASN A 155 8.03 -5.54 31.11
N GLU A 156 7.93 -6.75 31.66
CA GLU A 156 8.04 -8.02 30.92
C GLU A 156 7.07 -8.09 29.73
N LEU A 157 5.83 -7.62 29.90
CA LEU A 157 4.84 -7.57 28.82
C LEU A 157 5.32 -6.74 27.61
N LEU A 158 6.02 -5.62 27.86
CA LEU A 158 6.47 -4.72 26.80
C LEU A 158 7.84 -5.12 26.24
N GLU A 159 8.78 -5.47 27.11
CA GLU A 159 10.18 -5.70 26.74
C GLU A 159 10.42 -7.10 26.20
N ASP A 160 9.68 -8.10 26.68
CA ASP A 160 9.88 -9.50 26.30
C ASP A 160 8.71 -10.02 25.47
N VAL A 161 7.49 -9.93 25.98
CA VAL A 161 6.32 -10.57 25.35
C VAL A 161 5.99 -9.92 24.01
N VAL A 162 5.85 -8.58 23.97
CA VAL A 162 5.59 -7.85 22.72
C VAL A 162 6.68 -8.09 21.67
N VAL A 163 7.96 -7.99 22.07
CA VAL A 163 9.08 -8.20 21.15
C VAL A 163 9.05 -9.63 20.59
N LYS A 164 8.76 -10.63 21.43
CA LYS A 164 8.63 -12.02 21.01
C LYS A 164 7.45 -12.25 20.07
N GLU A 165 6.29 -11.64 20.32
CA GLU A 165 5.13 -11.75 19.42
C GLU A 165 5.43 -11.13 18.05
N ILE A 166 6.07 -9.96 18.02
CA ILE A 166 6.50 -9.32 16.77
C ILE A 166 7.53 -10.19 16.06
N ALA A 167 8.56 -10.68 16.75
CA ALA A 167 9.57 -11.56 16.14
C ALA A 167 8.96 -12.86 15.60
N THR A 168 7.98 -13.45 16.29
CA THR A 168 7.27 -14.64 15.84
C THR A 168 6.47 -14.35 14.57
N TYR A 169 5.75 -13.24 14.54
CA TYR A 169 5.01 -12.81 13.34
C TYR A 169 5.95 -12.49 12.17
N MET A 170 7.06 -11.78 12.42
CA MET A 170 8.01 -11.40 11.38
C MET A 170 8.72 -12.61 10.77
N LYS A 171 8.90 -13.70 11.52
CA LYS A 171 9.53 -14.93 11.02
C LYS A 171 8.77 -15.49 9.81
N ASP A 172 7.45 -15.57 9.93
CA ASP A 172 6.54 -16.12 8.93
C ASP A 172 5.79 -15.01 8.18
N PHE A 173 6.39 -13.81 8.09
CA PHE A 173 5.80 -12.66 7.43
C PHE A 173 5.69 -12.86 5.92
N ASP A 174 4.45 -12.79 5.42
CA ASP A 174 4.15 -12.80 3.99
C ASP A 174 4.15 -11.39 3.42
N PHE A 175 4.77 -11.20 2.26
CA PHE A 175 4.85 -9.92 1.58
C PHE A 175 3.59 -9.65 0.75
N ASN A 176 2.50 -9.25 1.42
CA ASN A 176 1.20 -8.99 0.78
C ASN A 176 0.57 -7.68 1.29
N ASP A 177 -0.50 -7.26 0.62
CA ASP A 177 -1.19 -5.98 0.89
C ASP A 177 -1.80 -5.92 2.30
N GLU A 178 -2.26 -7.04 2.85
CA GLU A 178 -2.81 -7.11 4.21
C GLU A 178 -1.74 -6.84 5.27
N ASN A 179 -0.56 -7.41 5.07
CA ASN A 179 0.56 -7.29 5.99
C ASN A 179 1.28 -5.92 5.90
N VAL A 180 1.01 -5.11 4.87
CA VAL A 180 1.41 -3.69 4.86
C VAL A 180 0.78 -2.95 6.05
N VAL A 181 -0.51 -3.17 6.30
CA VAL A 181 -1.23 -2.52 7.41
C VAL A 181 -0.65 -2.96 8.75
N VAL A 182 -0.35 -4.25 8.91
CA VAL A 182 0.24 -4.77 10.14
C VAL A 182 1.63 -4.20 10.37
N LEU A 183 2.44 -4.06 9.32
CA LEU A 183 3.75 -3.43 9.40
C LEU A 183 3.65 -1.97 9.85
N GLU A 184 2.72 -1.19 9.29
CA GLU A 184 2.44 0.18 9.73
C GLU A 184 2.08 0.25 11.21
N GLU A 185 1.28 -0.70 11.71
CA GLU A 185 0.88 -0.76 13.11
C GLU A 185 2.02 -1.16 14.04
N ILE A 186 2.91 -2.07 13.62
CA ILE A 186 4.15 -2.39 14.34
C ILE A 186 5.03 -1.14 14.48
N VAL A 187 5.24 -0.40 13.38
CA VAL A 187 6.07 0.81 13.37
C VAL A 187 5.44 1.91 14.22
N ALA A 188 4.13 2.13 14.09
CA ALA A 188 3.41 3.08 14.94
C ALA A 188 3.49 2.70 16.42
N PHE A 189 3.38 1.41 16.74
CA PHE A 189 3.54 0.92 18.10
C PHE A 189 4.94 1.20 18.63
N ALA A 190 5.98 0.89 17.86
CA ALA A 190 7.39 1.09 18.23
C ALA A 190 7.69 2.57 18.49
N ASN A 191 7.24 3.45 17.59
CA ASN A 191 7.40 4.89 17.71
C ASN A 191 6.71 5.50 18.94
N ALA A 192 5.74 4.81 19.52
CA ALA A 192 5.06 5.23 20.75
C ALA A 192 5.70 4.69 22.05
N GLN A 193 6.84 4.01 21.97
CA GLN A 193 7.59 3.49 23.13
C GLN A 193 8.81 4.36 23.46
N ASN A 194 9.56 3.97 24.49
CA ASN A 194 10.89 4.54 24.74
C ASN A 194 11.87 4.13 23.63
N GLU A 195 12.99 4.86 23.50
CA GLU A 195 13.95 4.64 22.41
C GLU A 195 14.56 3.23 22.41
N GLU A 196 14.85 2.65 23.58
CA GLU A 196 15.44 1.29 23.65
C GLU A 196 14.49 0.22 23.09
N LEU A 197 13.22 0.24 23.50
CA LEU A 197 12.23 -0.71 23.02
C LEU A 197 11.88 -0.47 21.55
N LYS A 198 11.80 0.80 21.14
CA LYS A 198 11.62 1.18 19.75
C LYS A 198 12.72 0.58 18.88
N GLU A 199 13.98 0.74 19.27
CA GLU A 199 15.13 0.19 18.53
C GLU A 199 15.05 -1.34 18.42
N LYS A 200 14.77 -2.05 19.52
CA LYS A 200 14.60 -3.52 19.50
C LYS A 200 13.50 -3.99 18.54
N ILE A 201 12.35 -3.32 18.54
CA ILE A 201 11.22 -3.68 17.66
C ILE A 201 11.57 -3.39 16.20
N LEU A 202 12.09 -2.19 15.89
CA LEU A 202 12.42 -1.81 14.52
C LEU A 202 13.57 -2.65 13.96
N GLN A 203 14.56 -3.03 14.78
CA GLN A 203 15.63 -3.92 14.36
C GLN A 203 15.09 -5.30 13.99
N THR A 204 14.13 -5.84 14.74
CA THR A 204 13.48 -7.13 14.42
C THR A 204 12.81 -7.10 13.05
N VAL A 205 12.11 -5.99 12.74
CA VAL A 205 11.52 -5.78 11.42
C VAL A 205 12.60 -5.70 10.35
N MET A 206 13.68 -4.97 10.63
CA MET A 206 14.74 -4.74 9.65
C MET A 206 15.56 -5.99 9.34
N ASP A 207 15.84 -6.84 10.33
CA ASP A 207 16.50 -8.13 10.13
C ASP A 207 15.70 -9.02 9.17
N LYS A 208 14.36 -9.03 9.29
CA LYS A 208 13.51 -9.76 8.36
C LYS A 208 13.59 -9.15 6.94
N LEU A 209 13.50 -7.84 6.80
CA LEU A 209 13.57 -7.18 5.49
C LEU A 209 14.94 -7.37 4.81
N GLN A 210 16.03 -7.39 5.57
CA GLN A 210 17.38 -7.65 5.07
C GLN A 210 17.59 -9.10 4.60
N SER A 211 16.77 -10.04 5.09
CA SER A 211 16.84 -11.45 4.67
C SER A 211 16.13 -11.73 3.33
N VAL A 212 15.44 -10.74 2.76
CA VAL A 212 14.55 -10.91 1.61
C VAL A 212 15.25 -10.52 0.33
N ASP A 213 15.14 -11.37 -0.69
CA ASP A 213 15.48 -11.01 -2.05
C ASP A 213 14.30 -10.27 -2.70
N PHE A 214 14.45 -8.96 -2.88
CA PHE A 214 13.42 -8.09 -3.44
C PHE A 214 13.13 -8.35 -4.93
N GLY A 215 14.05 -9.01 -5.64
CA GLY A 215 13.86 -9.40 -7.04
C GLY A 215 13.13 -10.73 -7.21
N SER A 216 12.97 -11.51 -6.13
CA SER A 216 12.58 -12.92 -6.21
C SER A 216 11.12 -13.18 -6.60
N SER A 217 10.20 -12.25 -6.34
CA SER A 217 8.77 -12.46 -6.60
C SER A 217 8.00 -11.16 -6.87
N LEU A 218 6.87 -11.29 -7.58
CA LEU A 218 5.97 -10.18 -7.85
C LEU A 218 5.28 -9.67 -6.59
N GLU A 219 4.98 -10.55 -5.64
CA GLU A 219 4.38 -10.20 -4.35
C GLU A 219 5.28 -9.26 -3.56
N VAL A 220 6.58 -9.58 -3.44
CA VAL A 220 7.55 -8.70 -2.77
C VAL A 220 7.67 -7.36 -3.49
N TYR A 221 7.72 -7.38 -4.82
CA TYR A 221 7.80 -6.16 -5.62
C TYR A 221 6.57 -5.25 -5.39
N ARG A 222 5.37 -5.82 -5.43
CA ARG A 222 4.11 -5.09 -5.20
C ARG A 222 3.95 -4.63 -3.76
N PHE A 223 4.38 -5.44 -2.80
CA PHE A 223 4.41 -5.06 -1.40
C PHE A 223 5.15 -3.74 -1.20
N VAL A 224 6.34 -3.58 -1.78
CA VAL A 224 7.11 -2.33 -1.70
C VAL A 224 6.37 -1.15 -2.32
N GLN A 225 5.68 -1.34 -3.45
CA GLN A 225 4.90 -0.28 -4.12
C GLN A 225 3.73 0.21 -3.27
N ASN A 226 3.19 -0.65 -2.40
CA ASN A 226 2.04 -0.34 -1.55
C ASN A 226 2.44 0.26 -0.19
N LEU A 227 3.73 0.39 0.11
CA LEU A 227 4.20 0.98 1.37
C LEU A 227 3.92 2.49 1.44
N ASN A 228 3.51 2.95 2.62
CA ASN A 228 3.27 4.37 2.87
C ASN A 228 4.51 5.06 3.47
N PRO A 229 5.11 6.05 2.79
CA PRO A 229 6.33 6.73 3.26
C PRO A 229 6.14 7.49 4.57
N GLU A 230 4.96 8.10 4.79
CA GLU A 230 4.69 8.90 5.99
C GLU A 230 4.57 8.05 7.25
N LYS A 231 4.10 6.81 7.11
CA LYS A 231 3.90 5.89 8.24
C LYS A 231 5.12 5.04 8.55
N LEU A 232 5.94 4.73 7.54
CA LEU A 232 7.01 3.74 7.65
C LEU A 232 8.41 4.35 7.70
N GLY A 233 8.60 5.62 7.30
CA GLY A 233 9.86 6.33 7.45
C GLY A 233 11.07 5.56 6.88
N ASP A 234 12.05 5.26 7.72
CA ASP A 234 13.29 4.59 7.31
C ASP A 234 13.07 3.18 6.73
N ILE A 235 12.01 2.47 7.16
CA ILE A 235 11.64 1.17 6.59
C ILE A 235 11.21 1.33 5.12
N TYR A 236 10.42 2.36 4.82
CA TYR A 236 10.03 2.65 3.44
C TYR A 236 11.26 2.98 2.60
N THR A 237 12.12 3.89 3.09
CA THR A 237 13.34 4.29 2.39
C THR A 237 14.21 3.10 2.05
N TYR A 238 14.46 2.22 3.03
CA TYR A 238 15.22 0.98 2.82
C TYR A 238 14.60 0.10 1.73
N CYS A 239 13.32 -0.25 1.86
CA CYS A 239 12.65 -1.13 0.90
C CYS A 239 12.64 -0.55 -0.52
N LYS A 240 12.43 0.76 -0.64
CA LYS A 240 12.40 1.45 -1.93
C LYS A 240 13.78 1.47 -2.59
N GLU A 241 14.83 1.77 -1.83
CA GLU A 241 16.21 1.69 -2.31
C GLU A 241 16.58 0.28 -2.78
N GLN A 242 16.17 -0.78 -2.07
CA GLN A 242 16.42 -2.16 -2.51
C GLN A 242 15.69 -2.48 -3.81
N GLN A 243 14.43 -2.04 -3.96
CA GLN A 243 13.67 -2.23 -5.19
C GLN A 243 14.27 -1.47 -6.39
N ASP A 244 14.79 -0.27 -6.17
CA ASP A 244 15.36 0.53 -7.26
C ASP A 244 16.70 -0.06 -7.73
N LYS A 245 17.52 -0.59 -6.80
CA LYS A 245 18.78 -1.29 -7.09
C LYS A 245 18.63 -2.53 -7.97
N LEU A 246 17.45 -3.15 -8.01
CA LEU A 246 17.18 -4.34 -8.83
C LEU A 246 17.53 -4.16 -10.32
N PHE A 247 17.58 -2.91 -10.80
CA PHE A 247 17.74 -2.59 -12.21
C PHE A 247 19.03 -1.82 -12.54
N GLU A 248 19.96 -1.66 -11.59
CA GLU A 248 21.12 -0.76 -11.75
C GLU A 248 22.41 -1.44 -12.21
N ASP A 249 22.76 -2.62 -11.65
CA ASP A 249 24.10 -3.21 -11.83
C ASP A 249 24.17 -4.38 -12.84
N GLY A 250 23.01 -4.89 -13.25
CA GLY A 250 22.87 -6.04 -14.16
C GLY A 250 23.28 -7.39 -13.55
N GLU A 251 23.61 -7.46 -12.26
CA GLU A 251 23.99 -8.71 -11.58
C GLU A 251 22.83 -9.30 -10.78
N VAL A 252 21.84 -8.47 -10.44
CA VAL A 252 20.63 -8.89 -9.73
C VAL A 252 19.70 -9.69 -10.64
N VAL A 253 19.16 -10.78 -10.10
CA VAL A 253 18.14 -11.60 -10.76
C VAL A 253 16.76 -11.08 -10.38
N VAL A 254 16.02 -10.59 -11.37
CA VAL A 254 14.64 -10.13 -11.23
C VAL A 254 13.70 -11.16 -11.83
N ALA A 255 12.74 -11.64 -11.03
CA ALA A 255 11.76 -12.62 -11.45
C ALA A 255 11.02 -12.16 -12.71
N ALA A 256 10.80 -13.09 -13.65
CA ALA A 256 10.16 -12.76 -14.90
C ALA A 256 8.72 -12.22 -14.71
N ASP A 257 8.01 -12.63 -13.66
CA ASP A 257 6.68 -12.12 -13.32
C ASP A 257 6.72 -10.62 -12.95
N VAL A 258 7.82 -10.14 -12.35
CA VAL A 258 8.05 -8.71 -12.08
C VAL A 258 8.26 -7.96 -13.39
N LEU A 259 9.07 -8.50 -14.30
CA LEU A 259 9.31 -7.88 -15.61
C LEU A 259 8.03 -7.85 -16.44
N GLU A 260 7.24 -8.91 -16.43
CA GLU A 260 5.94 -8.97 -17.11
C GLU A 260 4.97 -7.92 -16.54
N TYR A 261 4.89 -7.81 -15.22
CA TYR A 261 4.13 -6.74 -14.56
C TYR A 261 4.57 -5.34 -15.01
N LEU A 262 5.88 -5.08 -15.11
CA LEU A 262 6.39 -3.81 -15.60
C LEU A 262 5.97 -3.52 -17.05
N LEU A 263 6.03 -4.53 -17.93
CA LEU A 263 5.57 -4.40 -19.32
C LEU A 263 4.08 -4.05 -19.39
N GLU A 264 3.24 -4.72 -18.59
CA GLU A 264 1.79 -4.49 -18.52
C GLU A 264 1.44 -3.09 -17.99
N ASN A 265 2.32 -2.49 -17.17
CA ASN A 265 2.11 -1.17 -16.56
C ASN A 265 2.86 -0.04 -17.28
N GLY A 266 3.36 -0.27 -18.50
CA GLY A 266 3.95 0.77 -19.35
C GLY A 266 5.40 1.13 -19.03
N GLU A 267 6.11 0.31 -18.25
CA GLU A 267 7.52 0.50 -17.86
C GLU A 267 8.46 -0.27 -18.80
N LYS A 268 8.16 -0.25 -20.10
CA LYS A 268 8.85 -1.05 -21.13
C LYS A 268 10.33 -0.70 -21.21
N GLU A 269 10.66 0.57 -21.15
CA GLU A 269 12.04 1.08 -21.24
C GLU A 269 12.90 0.52 -20.10
N LYS A 270 12.32 0.35 -18.91
CA LYS A 270 13.00 -0.23 -17.74
C LYS A 270 13.33 -1.71 -17.96
N VAL A 271 12.40 -2.47 -18.51
CA VAL A 271 12.60 -3.90 -18.84
C VAL A 271 13.65 -4.07 -19.96
N VAL A 272 13.58 -3.23 -21.00
CA VAL A 272 14.57 -3.20 -22.09
C VAL A 272 15.97 -2.90 -21.56
N ALA A 273 16.10 -1.89 -20.69
CA ALA A 273 17.37 -1.53 -20.07
C ALA A 273 17.94 -2.66 -19.19
N TYR A 274 17.08 -3.32 -18.42
CA TYR A 274 17.46 -4.48 -17.60
C TYR A 274 17.97 -5.64 -18.45
N ILE A 275 17.21 -6.08 -19.47
CA ILE A 275 17.61 -7.18 -20.36
C ILE A 275 18.94 -6.86 -21.05
N ARG A 276 19.12 -5.63 -21.54
CA ARG A 276 20.36 -5.22 -22.22
C ARG A 276 21.60 -5.25 -21.31
N SER A 277 21.42 -4.92 -20.02
CA SER A 277 22.52 -4.80 -19.06
C SER A 277 22.77 -6.06 -18.22
N LEU A 278 21.85 -7.03 -18.26
CA LEU A 278 21.93 -8.27 -17.48
C LEU A 278 23.21 -9.05 -17.76
N LYS A 279 23.93 -9.42 -16.70
CA LYS A 279 25.22 -10.12 -16.70
C LYS A 279 25.12 -11.57 -16.19
N VAL A 280 23.91 -12.07 -15.98
CA VAL A 280 23.65 -13.44 -15.50
C VAL A 280 23.18 -14.32 -16.68
N PRO A 281 24.05 -15.15 -17.28
CA PRO A 281 23.72 -15.84 -18.54
C PRO A 281 22.57 -16.84 -18.42
N THR A 282 22.50 -17.59 -17.31
CA THR A 282 21.42 -18.56 -17.07
C THR A 282 20.07 -17.87 -16.98
N HIS A 283 20.00 -16.76 -16.26
CA HIS A 283 18.78 -15.99 -16.13
C HIS A 283 18.40 -15.32 -17.44
N LEU A 284 19.36 -14.72 -18.16
CA LEU A 284 19.11 -14.15 -19.49
C LEU A 284 18.54 -15.19 -20.47
N GLN A 285 19.04 -16.44 -20.41
CA GLN A 285 18.53 -17.56 -21.21
C GLN A 285 17.09 -17.93 -20.85
N GLU A 286 16.73 -17.93 -19.57
CA GLU A 286 15.35 -18.15 -19.11
C GLU A 286 14.42 -17.05 -19.61
N LEU A 287 14.84 -15.78 -19.47
CA LEU A 287 14.08 -14.64 -19.96
C LEU A 287 13.91 -14.68 -21.47
N TYR A 288 14.94 -15.09 -22.22
CA TYR A 288 14.87 -15.26 -23.67
C TYR A 288 13.74 -16.23 -24.05
N TYR A 289 13.65 -17.40 -23.41
CA TYR A 289 12.59 -18.36 -23.71
C TYR A 289 11.19 -17.86 -23.37
N ARG A 290 11.08 -16.92 -22.43
CA ARG A 290 9.78 -16.38 -21.99
C ARG A 290 9.33 -15.16 -22.79
N PHE A 291 10.26 -14.31 -23.23
CA PHE A 291 9.92 -13.01 -23.79
C PHE A 291 10.28 -12.84 -25.27
N PHE A 292 11.36 -13.46 -25.75
CA PHE A 292 11.83 -13.26 -27.12
C PHE A 292 10.85 -13.85 -28.14
N ASP A 293 10.42 -13.04 -29.12
CA ASP A 293 9.46 -13.44 -30.16
C ASP A 293 8.13 -13.98 -29.58
N GLN A 294 7.80 -13.62 -28.34
CA GLN A 294 6.56 -14.02 -27.66
C GLN A 294 5.63 -12.84 -27.35
N LYS A 295 6.16 -11.61 -27.37
CA LYS A 295 5.43 -10.38 -27.08
C LYS A 295 5.46 -9.49 -28.32
N ASP A 296 4.40 -8.71 -28.55
CA ASP A 296 4.33 -7.70 -29.62
C ASP A 296 5.25 -6.50 -29.34
N SER A 297 6.54 -6.74 -29.09
CA SER A 297 7.50 -5.71 -28.71
C SER A 297 8.90 -6.05 -29.24
N GLN A 298 9.14 -5.63 -30.49
CA GLN A 298 10.45 -5.74 -31.15
C GLN A 298 11.59 -5.11 -30.33
N GLU A 299 11.30 -4.11 -29.51
CA GLU A 299 12.32 -3.47 -28.66
C GLU A 299 12.87 -4.42 -27.59
N ILE A 300 12.05 -5.33 -27.07
CA ILE A 300 12.49 -6.38 -26.14
C ILE A 300 13.38 -7.38 -26.89
N ASP A 301 12.96 -7.80 -28.08
CA ASP A 301 13.74 -8.71 -28.92
C ASP A 301 15.12 -8.13 -29.25
N PHE A 302 15.16 -6.83 -29.59
CA PHE A 302 16.40 -6.11 -29.81
C PHE A 302 17.24 -5.94 -28.54
N ALA A 303 16.64 -5.85 -27.36
CA ALA A 303 17.36 -5.79 -26.10
C ALA A 303 18.18 -7.07 -25.86
N PHE A 304 17.59 -8.23 -26.13
CA PHE A 304 18.28 -9.53 -26.08
C PHE A 304 19.46 -9.55 -27.07
N MET A 305 19.22 -9.14 -28.32
CA MET A 305 20.26 -9.10 -29.35
C MET A 305 21.42 -8.15 -29.06
N GLN A 306 21.18 -7.11 -28.26
CA GLN A 306 22.19 -6.13 -27.84
C GLN A 306 22.98 -6.57 -26.60
N ASN A 307 22.49 -7.57 -25.87
CA ASN A 307 23.19 -8.04 -24.69
C ASN A 307 24.50 -8.73 -25.12
N PRO A 308 25.66 -8.36 -24.51
CA PRO A 308 26.95 -8.92 -24.90
C PRO A 308 27.17 -10.37 -24.45
N LEU A 309 26.31 -10.92 -23.59
CA LEU A 309 26.43 -12.30 -23.13
C LEU A 309 26.05 -13.29 -24.22
N GLU A 310 26.85 -14.34 -24.35
CA GLU A 310 26.54 -15.47 -25.22
C GLU A 310 25.49 -16.37 -24.54
N ILE A 311 24.31 -16.46 -25.16
CA ILE A 311 23.27 -17.44 -24.82
C ILE A 311 22.94 -18.30 -26.05
N SER A 312 22.24 -19.42 -25.85
CA SER A 312 21.79 -20.31 -26.94
C SER A 312 20.63 -19.68 -27.71
N GLN A 313 20.96 -18.72 -28.59
CA GLN A 313 20.03 -17.90 -29.35
C GLN A 313 19.89 -18.32 -30.82
N LYS A 314 18.75 -17.93 -31.43
CA LYS A 314 18.51 -18.04 -32.88
C LYS A 314 18.16 -16.70 -33.51
N TYR A 315 18.90 -15.65 -33.16
CA TYR A 315 18.61 -14.29 -33.63
C TYR A 315 18.65 -14.15 -35.15
N ALA A 316 19.53 -14.89 -35.85
CA ALA A 316 19.66 -14.82 -37.30
C ALA A 316 18.34 -15.19 -38.01
N ASP A 317 17.76 -16.34 -37.67
CA ASP A 317 16.50 -16.82 -38.27
C ASP A 317 15.35 -15.83 -38.04
N TYR A 318 15.27 -15.26 -36.83
CA TYR A 318 14.27 -14.24 -36.50
C TYR A 318 14.45 -12.97 -37.34
N VAL A 319 15.68 -12.44 -37.42
CA VAL A 319 15.96 -11.23 -38.20
C VAL A 319 15.71 -11.46 -39.70
N GLU A 320 16.06 -12.63 -40.22
CA GLU A 320 15.76 -12.99 -41.62
C GLU A 320 14.26 -13.04 -41.91
N THR A 321 13.48 -13.59 -40.98
CA THR A 321 12.01 -13.61 -41.07
C THR A 321 11.47 -12.19 -41.06
N LEU A 322 11.94 -11.35 -40.12
CA LEU A 322 11.53 -9.96 -40.02
C LEU A 322 11.83 -9.15 -41.28
N ILE A 323 12.99 -9.35 -41.89
CA ILE A 323 13.36 -8.73 -43.18
C ILE A 323 12.45 -9.22 -44.30
N THR A 324 12.18 -10.53 -44.35
CA THR A 324 11.38 -11.14 -45.41
C THR A 324 9.93 -10.64 -45.36
N ASP A 325 9.35 -10.56 -44.17
CA ASP A 325 7.98 -10.09 -43.96
C ASP A 325 7.81 -8.60 -44.30
N ASN A 326 8.87 -7.80 -44.14
CA ASN A 326 8.89 -6.37 -44.41
C ASN A 326 9.62 -6.01 -45.71
N TRP A 327 9.84 -6.96 -46.63
CA TRP A 327 10.67 -6.79 -47.84
C TRP A 327 10.24 -5.66 -48.80
N ARG A 328 9.03 -5.13 -48.64
CA ARG A 328 8.47 -4.02 -49.43
C ARG A 328 8.43 -2.68 -48.69
N ASP A 329 8.74 -2.66 -47.41
CA ASP A 329 8.71 -1.46 -46.59
C ASP A 329 10.13 -0.91 -46.41
N ALA A 330 10.48 0.10 -47.20
CA ALA A 330 11.81 0.71 -47.17
C ALA A 330 12.14 1.32 -45.80
N GLN A 331 11.16 1.95 -45.15
CA GLN A 331 11.35 2.60 -43.86
C GLN A 331 11.61 1.55 -42.79
N LYS A 332 10.80 0.49 -42.74
CA LYS A 332 10.95 -0.57 -41.72
C LYS A 332 12.26 -1.34 -41.87
N LEU A 333 12.67 -1.63 -43.10
CA LEU A 333 13.96 -2.26 -43.36
C LEU A 333 15.12 -1.37 -42.92
N GLN A 334 15.05 -0.07 -43.19
CA GLN A 334 16.06 0.89 -42.73
C GLN A 334 16.14 0.90 -41.19
N GLU A 335 15.01 0.98 -40.48
CA GLU A 335 14.96 0.94 -39.01
C GLU A 335 15.61 -0.32 -38.41
N ILE A 336 15.46 -1.47 -39.07
CA ILE A 336 16.08 -2.73 -38.65
C ILE A 336 17.59 -2.63 -38.86
N LEU A 337 18.03 -2.20 -40.06
CA LEU A 337 19.44 -2.17 -40.46
C LEU A 337 20.29 -1.12 -39.74
N ASP A 338 19.70 0.01 -39.35
CA ASP A 338 20.39 1.11 -38.66
C ASP A 338 20.92 0.71 -37.27
N LYS A 339 20.57 -0.49 -36.78
CA LYS A 339 21.04 -1.03 -35.52
C LYS A 339 22.44 -1.62 -35.65
N GLU A 340 23.38 -1.10 -34.86
CA GLU A 340 24.82 -1.44 -34.93
C GLU A 340 25.15 -2.94 -34.86
N PHE A 341 24.33 -3.72 -34.16
CA PHE A 341 24.56 -5.15 -33.91
C PHE A 341 24.07 -6.08 -35.03
N MET A 342 23.29 -5.59 -36.00
CA MET A 342 22.72 -6.42 -37.09
C MET A 342 23.78 -7.18 -37.88
N THR A 343 24.91 -6.51 -38.12
CA THR A 343 26.03 -7.10 -38.88
C THR A 343 26.60 -8.33 -38.20
N ASN A 344 26.65 -8.33 -36.85
CA ASN A 344 27.14 -9.47 -36.08
C ASN A 344 26.14 -10.65 -36.07
N ILE A 345 24.86 -10.40 -36.36
CA ILE A 345 23.80 -11.41 -36.31
C ILE A 345 23.61 -12.10 -37.66
N ILE A 346 23.35 -11.33 -38.72
CA ILE A 346 23.03 -11.89 -40.06
C ILE A 346 24.19 -11.77 -41.07
N GLY A 347 25.28 -11.09 -40.69
CA GLY A 347 26.47 -10.93 -41.53
C GLY A 347 26.41 -9.77 -42.53
N HIS A 348 27.60 -9.29 -42.92
CA HIS A 348 27.78 -8.14 -43.82
C HIS A 348 27.11 -8.31 -45.20
N ASP A 349 27.24 -9.49 -45.82
CA ASP A 349 26.70 -9.72 -47.16
C ASP A 349 25.16 -9.63 -47.16
N ARG A 350 24.52 -10.14 -46.11
CA ARG A 350 23.07 -10.07 -45.97
C ARG A 350 22.60 -8.64 -45.74
N VAL A 351 23.24 -7.90 -44.82
CA VAL A 351 22.98 -6.47 -44.59
C VAL A 351 23.08 -5.68 -45.89
N ARG A 352 24.14 -5.91 -46.68
CA ARG A 352 24.32 -5.24 -47.98
C ARG A 352 23.18 -5.49 -48.95
N ILE A 353 22.73 -6.73 -49.09
CA ILE A 353 21.61 -7.09 -49.98
C ILE A 353 20.33 -6.33 -49.60
N VAL A 354 20.06 -6.19 -48.29
CA VAL A 354 18.88 -5.47 -47.81
C VAL A 354 19.01 -3.96 -48.07
N ILE A 355 20.20 -3.36 -47.85
CA ILE A 355 20.45 -1.95 -48.20
C ILE A 355 20.20 -1.69 -49.68
N GLU A 356 20.74 -2.54 -50.56
CA GLU A 356 20.54 -2.42 -52.01
C GLU A 356 19.03 -2.50 -52.37
N ARG A 357 18.25 -3.30 -51.64
CA ARG A 357 16.78 -3.34 -51.81
C ARG A 357 16.10 -2.07 -51.33
N VAL A 358 16.51 -1.53 -50.18
CA VAL A 358 15.99 -0.26 -49.66
C VAL A 358 16.22 0.88 -50.65
N ASP A 359 17.41 0.96 -51.26
CA ASP A 359 17.71 1.94 -52.30
C ASP A 359 16.83 1.77 -53.55
N GLN A 360 16.56 0.52 -53.96
CA GLN A 360 15.63 0.25 -55.06
C GLN A 360 14.22 0.73 -54.75
N LEU A 361 13.69 0.42 -53.57
CA LEU A 361 12.35 0.83 -53.15
C LEU A 361 12.19 2.35 -53.13
N HIS A 362 13.19 3.09 -52.64
CA HIS A 362 13.17 4.55 -52.68
C HIS A 362 13.16 5.11 -54.12
N ASN A 363 13.92 4.49 -55.02
CA ASN A 363 13.92 4.90 -56.43
C ASN A 363 12.59 4.57 -57.13
N GLU A 364 12.00 3.42 -56.84
CA GLU A 364 10.66 3.02 -57.32
C GLU A 364 9.61 4.05 -56.86
N ALA A 365 9.57 4.39 -55.56
CA ALA A 365 8.64 5.37 -55.01
C ALA A 365 8.78 6.76 -55.66
N LYS A 366 10.02 7.22 -55.86
CA LYS A 366 10.29 8.51 -56.54
C LYS A 366 9.85 8.51 -58.01
N GLN A 367 10.02 7.39 -58.71
CA GLN A 367 9.53 7.26 -60.09
C GLN A 367 8.00 7.27 -60.13
N GLU A 368 7.34 6.58 -59.20
CA GLU A 368 5.87 6.62 -59.09
C GLU A 368 5.35 8.04 -58.88
N GLU A 369 5.97 8.81 -57.98
CA GLU A 369 5.65 10.22 -57.75
C GLU A 369 5.76 11.04 -59.05
N GLN A 370 6.88 10.94 -59.75
CA GLN A 370 7.10 11.64 -61.03
C GLN A 370 6.09 11.22 -62.11
N THR A 371 5.75 9.93 -62.19
CA THR A 371 4.75 9.44 -63.15
C THR A 371 3.35 9.93 -62.82
N ASN A 372 3.00 10.03 -61.53
CA ASN A 372 1.72 10.57 -61.09
C ASN A 372 1.61 12.07 -61.38
N GLU A 373 2.66 12.85 -61.13
CA GLU A 373 2.72 14.27 -61.51
C GLU A 373 2.57 14.45 -63.03
N ALA A 374 3.28 13.65 -63.82
CA ALA A 374 3.17 13.69 -65.28
C ALA A 374 1.76 13.29 -65.77
N LEU A 375 1.12 12.32 -65.12
CA LEU A 375 -0.24 11.89 -65.41
C LEU A 375 -1.26 13.00 -65.10
N GLU A 376 -1.13 13.69 -63.97
CA GLU A 376 -1.98 14.83 -63.63
C GLU A 376 -1.80 15.98 -64.62
N LEU A 377 -0.56 16.34 -64.97
CA LEU A 377 -0.27 17.31 -66.03
C LEU A 377 -0.87 16.90 -67.38
N ALA A 378 -0.81 15.61 -67.74
CA ALA A 378 -1.41 15.11 -68.97
C ALA A 378 -2.95 15.21 -68.94
N LYS A 379 -3.60 14.94 -67.81
CA LYS A 379 -5.05 15.13 -67.63
C LYS A 379 -5.43 16.60 -67.77
N GLU A 380 -4.66 17.51 -67.16
CA GLU A 380 -4.87 18.96 -67.29
C GLU A 380 -4.70 19.41 -68.74
N ALA A 381 -3.63 18.99 -69.41
CA ALA A 381 -3.39 19.29 -70.82
C ALA A 381 -4.52 18.75 -71.73
N HIS A 382 -5.03 17.54 -71.45
CA HIS A 382 -6.15 16.97 -72.18
C HIS A 382 -7.44 17.78 -71.99
N LYS A 383 -7.71 18.24 -70.76
CA LYS A 383 -8.85 19.11 -70.47
C LYS A 383 -8.75 20.43 -71.23
N ILE A 384 -7.58 21.08 -71.22
CA ILE A 384 -7.33 22.32 -71.98
C ILE A 384 -7.50 22.08 -73.49
N ALA A 385 -7.04 20.95 -74.01
CA ALA A 385 -7.19 20.60 -75.42
C ALA A 385 -8.66 20.40 -75.83
N LEU A 386 -9.48 19.80 -74.96
CA LEU A 386 -10.94 19.69 -75.17
C LEU A 386 -11.60 21.07 -75.15
N GLU A 387 -11.27 21.92 -74.18
CA GLU A 387 -11.77 23.30 -74.10
C GLU A 387 -11.37 24.12 -75.34
N ALA A 388 -10.13 23.99 -75.81
CA ALA A 388 -9.65 24.65 -77.03
C ALA A 388 -10.36 24.13 -78.28
N LYS A 389 -10.63 22.81 -78.37
CA LYS A 389 -11.41 22.21 -79.46
C LYS A 389 -12.85 22.71 -79.47
N GLU A 390 -13.49 22.83 -78.31
CA GLU A 390 -14.83 23.42 -78.19
C GLU A 390 -14.84 24.89 -78.61
N ILE A 391 -13.81 25.66 -78.25
CA ILE A 391 -13.66 27.06 -78.69
C ILE A 391 -13.46 27.13 -80.21
N ALA A 392 -12.61 26.27 -80.78
CA ALA A 392 -12.37 26.20 -82.22
C ALA A 392 -13.64 25.81 -83.00
N GLN A 393 -14.42 24.84 -82.52
CA GLN A 393 -15.70 24.49 -83.12
C GLN A 393 -16.72 25.65 -83.04
N LYS A 394 -16.75 26.39 -81.92
CA LYS A 394 -17.55 27.61 -81.79
C LYS A 394 -17.09 28.73 -82.75
N GLN A 395 -15.82 28.78 -83.11
CA GLN A 395 -15.28 29.72 -84.10
C GLN A 395 -15.54 29.27 -85.54
N GLU A 396 -15.44 27.97 -85.83
CA GLU A 396 -15.75 27.39 -87.13
C GLU A 396 -17.23 27.56 -87.49
N LEU A 397 -18.14 27.34 -86.53
CA LEU A 397 -19.57 27.63 -86.69
C LEU A 397 -19.84 29.10 -87.03
N LYS A 398 -19.08 30.04 -86.42
CA LYS A 398 -19.16 31.47 -86.77
C LYS A 398 -18.59 31.79 -88.16
N SER A 399 -17.61 31.02 -88.65
CA SER A 399 -17.04 31.19 -89.99
C SER A 399 -17.86 30.50 -91.10
N SER A 400 -18.53 29.38 -90.82
CA SER A 400 -19.41 28.70 -91.79
C SER A 400 -20.71 29.46 -92.07
N GLU A 401 -21.16 30.32 -91.14
CA GLU A 401 -22.25 31.27 -91.42
C GLU A 401 -21.83 32.38 -92.41
N SER A 402 -20.53 32.56 -92.69
CA SER A 402 -20.04 33.64 -93.56
C SER A 402 -19.71 33.24 -95.02
N VAL A 403 -19.72 31.94 -95.37
CA VAL A 403 -19.17 31.44 -96.66
C VAL A 403 -20.22 30.88 -97.65
N GLN A 404 -21.51 30.75 -97.30
CA GLN A 404 -22.54 30.22 -98.22
C GLN A 404 -23.09 31.21 -99.29
N THR A 405 -22.39 32.31 -99.58
CA THR A 405 -22.74 33.21 -100.68
C THR A 405 -21.52 33.51 -101.56
N ASN A 406 -21.20 32.66 -102.54
CA ASN A 406 -20.89 33.06 -103.93
C ASN A 406 -20.23 31.95 -104.82
N SER A 407 -20.83 31.81 -106.01
CA SER A 407 -20.28 31.53 -107.36
C SER A 407 -19.78 30.12 -107.78
N GLU A 408 -20.55 29.50 -108.68
CA GLU A 408 -20.11 28.61 -109.79
C GLU A 408 -19.84 29.44 -111.05
N GLU A 409 -18.70 29.23 -111.72
CA GLU A 409 -18.61 29.14 -113.20
C GLU A 409 -17.29 28.47 -113.64
N SER A 410 -17.40 27.69 -114.72
CA SER A 410 -16.47 26.72 -115.35
C SER A 410 -15.51 27.40 -116.37
N PRO A 411 -14.76 26.74 -117.30
CA PRO A 411 -14.32 25.33 -117.45
C PRO A 411 -12.83 25.15 -117.92
N GLU A 412 -12.41 23.87 -118.07
CA GLU A 412 -11.49 23.31 -119.11
C GLU A 412 -9.98 23.68 -119.08
N GLU A 413 -8.98 22.87 -119.48
CA GLU A 413 -8.75 21.46 -119.83
C GLU A 413 -7.21 21.30 -120.02
N THR A 414 -6.70 20.05 -120.10
CA THR A 414 -5.40 19.59 -120.69
C THR A 414 -4.10 19.46 -119.85
N LEU A 415 -3.75 18.18 -119.59
CA LEU A 415 -2.53 17.43 -119.96
C LEU A 415 -1.11 18.03 -119.80
N LYS A 416 -0.29 17.36 -118.98
CA LYS A 416 1.05 16.75 -119.22
C LYS A 416 1.84 16.72 -117.90
N GLU A 417 2.22 15.54 -117.40
CA GLU A 417 3.45 14.80 -117.72
C GLU A 417 4.76 15.48 -117.24
N GLU A 418 5.63 14.64 -116.70
CA GLU A 418 7.03 14.84 -116.30
C GLU A 418 7.38 15.23 -114.85
N LYS A 419 7.89 14.19 -114.20
CA LYS A 419 8.94 14.17 -113.18
C LYS A 419 10.02 15.24 -113.41
N LYS A 420 10.34 15.96 -112.34
CA LYS A 420 11.67 15.89 -111.72
C LYS A 420 11.60 16.21 -110.24
#